data_AF-A0A7Y9WYE9-F1
#
_entry.id   AF-A0A7Y9WYE9-F1
#
_cell.length_a   1.000
_cell.length_b   1.000
_cell.length_c   1.000
_cell.angle_alpha   90.00
_cell.angle_beta   90.00
_cell.angle_gamma   90.00
#
_symmetry.space_group_name_H-M   'P 1'
#
loop_
_entity.id
_entity.type
_entity.pdbx_description
1 polymer ?
#
loop_
_entity_poly.entity_id
_entity_poly.type
_entity_poly.pdbx_seq_one_letter_code
_entity_poly.pdbx_strand_id
1 'polypeptide(L)'
;MQAVSPTATGVAFLARPGRPAVVARTLVELAGPTRGVVELPVRLMWNAERTFDLADPDQLLWMYENVLRETTRTEDLRVLINGRTLRRVWRLLNLPRGVRQAWESRHRGLRAA
;
A
#
# COMPACT_ATOMS: atom_id res chain seq x y z
N MET A 1 26.00 27.99 -14.73
CA MET A 1 24.88 27.17 -15.23
C MET A 1 24.16 26.57 -14.02
N GLN A 2 23.13 27.23 -13.50
CA GLN A 2 22.31 26.68 -12.42
C GLN A 2 21.11 25.95 -13.04
N ALA A 3 21.02 24.65 -12.81
CA ALA A 3 19.81 23.88 -13.08
C ALA A 3 18.81 24.17 -11.95
N VAL A 4 17.83 25.02 -12.24
CA VAL A 4 16.63 25.15 -11.42
C VAL A 4 15.83 23.87 -11.63
N SER A 5 15.81 22.99 -10.62
CA SER A 5 14.88 21.86 -10.61
C SER A 5 13.49 22.39 -10.27
N PRO A 6 12.45 22.08 -11.05
CA PRO A 6 11.09 22.47 -10.68
C PRO A 6 10.64 21.65 -9.47
N THR A 7 10.53 22.30 -8.31
CA THR A 7 9.83 21.75 -7.16
C THR A 7 8.34 21.71 -7.48
N ALA A 8 7.88 20.62 -8.10
CA ALA A 8 6.47 20.32 -8.16
C ALA A 8 6.04 19.86 -6.76
N THR A 9 5.81 20.81 -5.84
CA THR A 9 5.13 20.52 -4.57
C THR A 9 3.65 20.30 -4.88
N GLY A 10 3.34 19.18 -5.53
CA GLY A 10 1.99 18.64 -5.48
C GLY A 10 1.68 18.31 -4.03
N VAL A 11 0.51 18.73 -3.54
CA VAL A 11 0.05 18.35 -2.19
C VAL A 11 0.08 16.82 -2.12
N ALA A 12 0.93 16.28 -1.24
CA ALA A 12 1.00 14.84 -1.05
C ALA A 12 -0.34 14.34 -0.52
N PHE A 13 -0.90 13.31 -1.14
CA PHE A 13 -2.04 12.62 -0.57
C PHE A 13 -1.63 12.01 0.78
N LEU A 14 -2.45 12.18 1.81
CA LEU A 14 -2.13 11.75 3.16
C LEU A 14 -2.83 10.44 3.53
N ALA A 15 -2.11 9.53 4.17
CA ALA A 15 -2.70 8.33 4.77
C ALA A 15 -3.51 8.68 6.04
N ARG A 16 -3.00 9.63 6.82
CA ARG A 16 -3.64 10.25 7.99
C ARG A 16 -2.98 11.61 8.28
N PRO A 17 -3.49 12.47 9.20
CA PRO A 17 -2.87 13.76 9.49
C PRO A 17 -1.36 13.63 9.76
N GLY A 18 -0.55 14.42 9.05
CA GLY A 18 0.91 14.41 9.16
C GLY A 18 1.64 13.21 8.53
N ARG A 19 0.94 12.27 7.88
CA ARG A 19 1.56 11.10 7.25
C ARG A 19 1.22 11.01 5.76
N PRO A 20 2.18 11.21 4.84
CA PRO A 20 1.99 10.98 3.42
C PRO A 20 1.68 9.51 3.11
N ALA A 21 0.82 9.27 2.12
CA ALA A 21 0.63 7.94 1.57
C ALA A 21 1.83 7.56 0.70
N VAL A 22 2.35 6.35 0.90
CA VAL A 22 3.43 5.79 0.08
C VAL A 22 2.80 4.97 -1.05
N VAL A 23 3.30 5.16 -2.26
CA VAL A 23 2.82 4.46 -3.46
C VAL A 23 4.01 3.89 -4.21
N ALA A 24 3.92 2.61 -4.59
CA ALA A 24 4.94 1.96 -5.40
C ALA A 24 5.03 2.57 -6.80
N ARG A 25 6.21 2.54 -7.41
CA ARG A 25 6.45 3.15 -8.71
C ARG A 25 5.66 2.44 -9.80
N THR A 26 5.58 1.11 -9.73
CA THR A 26 4.80 0.25 -10.63
C THR A 26 4.04 -0.79 -9.82
N LEU A 27 3.02 -1.43 -10.39
CA LEU A 27 2.41 -2.61 -9.75
C LEU A 27 3.25 -3.89 -9.96
N VAL A 28 4.18 -3.90 -10.93
CA VAL A 28 4.98 -5.09 -11.27
C VAL A 28 6.08 -5.33 -10.23
N GLU A 29 6.59 -4.28 -9.59
CA GLU A 29 7.60 -4.40 -8.51
C GLU A 29 7.02 -4.91 -7.18
N LEU A 30 5.72 -5.11 -7.10
CA LEU A 30 5.02 -5.61 -5.91
C LEU A 30 4.99 -7.15 -5.97
N ALA A 31 5.91 -7.78 -5.25
CA ALA A 31 6.20 -9.21 -5.32
C ALA A 31 5.93 -9.95 -4.00
N GLY A 32 5.14 -9.34 -3.10
CA GLY A 32 4.81 -9.93 -1.81
C GLY A 32 4.07 -11.27 -1.90
N PRO A 33 4.00 -11.99 -0.78
CA PRO A 33 3.39 -13.31 -0.71
C PRO A 33 1.88 -13.27 -1.02
N THR A 34 1.38 -14.39 -1.56
CA THR A 34 -0.04 -14.57 -1.89
C THR A 34 -0.65 -15.81 -1.25
N ARG A 35 0.12 -16.52 -0.41
CA ARG A 35 -0.27 -17.76 0.27
C ARG A 35 0.60 -17.97 1.50
N GLY A 36 0.13 -18.82 2.41
CA GLY A 36 0.81 -19.10 3.66
C GLY A 36 0.57 -18.01 4.71
N VAL A 37 1.31 -18.09 5.80
CA VAL A 37 1.14 -17.22 6.96
C VAL A 37 2.21 -16.14 6.97
N VAL A 38 1.81 -14.89 7.17
CA VAL A 38 2.69 -13.71 7.20
C VAL A 38 2.54 -12.99 8.53
N GLU A 39 3.66 -12.76 9.23
CA GLU A 39 3.70 -11.85 10.38
C GLU A 39 4.15 -10.46 9.94
N LEU A 40 3.37 -9.43 10.25
CA LEU A 40 3.76 -8.05 9.98
C LEU A 40 4.80 -7.55 10.99
N PRO A 41 5.73 -6.68 10.56
CA PRO A 41 6.57 -5.95 11.50
C PRO A 41 5.74 -5.08 12.45
N VAL A 42 6.14 -4.98 13.72
CA VAL A 42 5.45 -4.20 14.76
C VAL A 42 5.18 -2.74 14.37
N ARG A 43 6.06 -2.16 13.54
CA ARG A 43 5.94 -0.80 13.01
C ARG A 43 4.80 -0.60 12.01
N LEU A 44 4.29 -1.68 11.41
CA LEU A 44 3.09 -1.66 10.57
C LEU A 44 1.83 -2.04 11.36
N MET A 45 1.99 -2.81 12.44
CA MET A 45 0.88 -3.18 13.31
C MET A 45 1.42 -3.44 14.72
N TRP A 46 1.04 -2.57 15.66
CA TRP A 46 1.53 -2.59 17.04
C TRP A 46 0.88 -3.68 17.91
N ASN A 47 -0.14 -4.38 17.39
CA ASN A 47 -0.79 -5.49 18.08
C ASN A 47 0.18 -6.67 18.29
N ALA A 48 0.00 -7.40 19.38
CA ALA A 48 0.70 -8.66 19.65
C ALA A 48 0.33 -9.72 18.59
N GLU A 49 -0.95 -9.81 18.25
CA GLU A 49 -1.45 -10.65 17.16
C GLU A 49 -1.43 -9.86 15.84
N ARG A 50 -0.40 -10.13 15.04
CA ARG A 50 -0.14 -9.47 13.73
C ARG A 50 0.26 -10.48 12.66
N THR A 51 -0.26 -11.70 12.82
CA THR A 51 -0.05 -12.83 11.94
C THR A 51 -1.31 -13.05 11.11
N PHE A 52 -1.14 -13.22 9.80
CA PHE A 52 -2.22 -13.29 8.83
C PHE A 52 -2.07 -14.55 7.98
N ASP A 53 -3.10 -15.38 7.95
CA ASP A 53 -3.21 -16.47 6.98
C ASP A 53 -3.75 -15.94 5.66
N LEU A 54 -2.93 -15.97 4.61
CA LEU A 54 -3.31 -15.47 3.28
C LEU A 54 -4.27 -16.40 2.53
N ALA A 55 -4.56 -17.60 3.05
CA ALA A 55 -5.64 -18.45 2.54
C ALA A 55 -7.02 -17.93 2.96
N ASP A 56 -7.11 -17.16 4.05
CA ASP A 56 -8.32 -16.49 4.50
C ASP A 56 -8.47 -15.14 3.78
N PRO A 57 -9.53 -14.94 2.96
CA PRO A 57 -9.74 -13.69 2.22
C PRO A 57 -9.84 -12.45 3.12
N ASP A 58 -10.45 -12.56 4.30
CA ASP A 58 -10.65 -11.41 5.18
C ASP A 58 -9.32 -11.00 5.83
N GLN A 59 -8.49 -11.98 6.22
CA GLN A 59 -7.14 -11.71 6.71
C GLN A 59 -6.21 -11.14 5.64
N LEU A 60 -6.31 -11.62 4.38
CA LEU A 60 -5.58 -11.05 3.25
C LEU A 60 -5.93 -9.56 3.05
N LEU A 61 -7.22 -9.24 3.02
CA LEU A 61 -7.69 -7.86 2.89
C LEU A 61 -7.16 -7.01 4.05
N TRP A 62 -7.33 -7.50 5.28
CA TRP A 62 -6.91 -6.78 6.48
C TRP A 62 -5.40 -6.53 6.52
N MET A 63 -4.58 -7.51 6.13
CA MET A 63 -3.13 -7.35 6.02
C MET A 63 -2.80 -6.23 5.01
N TYR A 64 -3.42 -6.26 3.83
CA TYR A 64 -3.16 -5.27 2.78
C TYR A 64 -3.56 -3.87 3.23
N GLU A 65 -4.70 -3.73 3.91
CA GLU A 65 -5.13 -2.45 4.47
C GLU A 65 -4.14 -1.89 5.50
N ASN A 66 -3.65 -2.72 6.42
CA ASN A 66 -2.66 -2.30 7.42
C ASN A 66 -1.37 -1.84 6.73
N VAL A 67 -0.83 -2.63 5.80
CA VAL A 67 0.40 -2.30 5.08
C VAL A 67 0.25 -0.99 4.30
N LEU A 68 -0.86 -0.82 3.56
CA LEU A 68 -1.09 0.37 2.74
C LEU A 68 -1.33 1.65 3.57
N ARG A 69 -1.92 1.53 4.77
CA ARG A 69 -2.11 2.66 5.69
C ARG A 69 -0.84 3.03 6.45
N GLU A 70 -0.11 2.02 6.92
CA GLU A 70 0.93 2.19 7.92
C GLU A 70 2.34 2.16 7.36
N THR A 71 2.57 1.86 6.08
CA THR A 71 3.93 1.94 5.55
C THR A 71 4.44 3.39 5.45
N THR A 72 5.75 3.56 5.68
CA THR A 72 6.53 4.77 5.33
C THR A 72 7.60 4.48 4.28
N ARG A 73 7.71 3.23 3.81
CA ARG A 73 8.80 2.77 2.97
C ARG A 73 8.26 1.97 1.80
N THR A 74 8.68 2.31 0.59
CA THR A 74 8.32 1.55 -0.61
C THR A 74 8.78 0.09 -0.53
N GLU A 75 9.82 -0.20 0.25
CA GLU A 75 10.28 -1.59 0.45
C GLU A 75 9.24 -2.48 1.15
N ASP A 76 8.51 -1.94 2.14
CA ASP A 76 7.44 -2.72 2.79
C ASP A 76 6.38 -3.13 1.77
N LEU A 77 6.06 -2.24 0.82
CA LEU A 77 5.12 -2.54 -0.25
C LEU A 77 5.64 -3.67 -1.15
N ARG A 78 6.92 -3.63 -1.54
CA ARG A 78 7.52 -4.64 -2.43
C ARG A 78 7.50 -6.03 -1.82
N VAL A 79 7.78 -6.13 -0.52
CA VAL A 79 7.92 -7.41 0.18
C VAL A 79 6.61 -7.96 0.73
N LEU A 80 5.60 -7.11 0.98
CA LEU A 80 4.32 -7.53 1.59
C LEU A 80 3.13 -7.50 0.64
N ILE A 81 3.17 -6.70 -0.44
CA ILE A 81 2.04 -6.57 -1.36
C ILE A 81 2.38 -7.24 -2.69
N ASN A 82 1.42 -8.00 -3.21
CA ASN A 82 1.48 -8.53 -4.57
C ASN A 82 0.64 -7.67 -5.51
N GLY A 83 1.23 -7.22 -6.62
CA GLY A 83 0.55 -6.28 -7.53
C GLY A 83 -0.65 -6.87 -8.28
N ARG A 84 -0.64 -8.18 -8.58
CA ARG A 84 -1.78 -8.85 -9.23
C ARG A 84 -2.92 -9.04 -8.24
N THR A 85 -2.61 -9.48 -7.03
CA THR A 85 -3.59 -9.63 -5.94
C THR A 85 -4.18 -8.27 -5.58
N LEU A 86 -3.35 -7.24 -5.40
CA LEU A 86 -3.80 -5.88 -5.08
C LEU A 86 -4.84 -5.38 -6.09
N ARG A 87 -4.59 -5.57 -7.39
CA ARG A 87 -5.54 -5.17 -8.44
C ARG A 87 -6.87 -5.92 -8.32
N ARG A 88 -6.84 -7.22 -8.02
CA ARG A 88 -8.04 -8.05 -7.86
C ARG A 88 -8.89 -7.60 -6.67
N VAL A 89 -8.25 -7.25 -5.55
CA VAL A 89 -8.94 -6.93 -4.29
C VAL A 89 -9.18 -5.44 -4.07
N TRP A 90 -8.69 -4.57 -4.96
CA TRP A 90 -8.66 -3.11 -4.75
C TRP A 90 -10.00 -2.49 -4.32
N ARG A 91 -11.10 -2.94 -4.93
CA ARG A 91 -12.45 -2.44 -4.61
C ARG A 91 -12.97 -2.90 -3.25
N LEU A 92 -12.44 -4.00 -2.73
CA LEU A 92 -12.84 -4.59 -1.45
C LEU A 92 -12.11 -3.93 -0.27
N LEU A 93 -10.93 -3.36 -0.51
CA LEU A 93 -10.13 -2.74 0.56
C LEU A 93 -10.82 -1.50 1.14
N ASN A 94 -10.97 -1.47 2.45
CA ASN A 94 -11.31 -0.27 3.18
C ASN A 94 -10.04 0.57 3.36
N LEU A 95 -9.95 1.74 2.71
CA LEU A 95 -8.75 2.58 2.74
C LEU A 95 -9.12 4.03 3.06
N PRO A 96 -8.28 4.76 3.81
CA PRO A 96 -8.42 6.20 3.94
C PRO A 96 -8.42 6.84 2.55
N ARG A 97 -9.28 7.86 2.38
CA ARG A 97 -9.49 8.53 1.09
C ARG A 97 -8.17 8.97 0.42
N GLY A 98 -7.23 9.51 1.19
CA GLY A 98 -5.95 9.93 0.65
C GLY A 98 -5.08 8.78 0.16
N VAL A 99 -5.06 7.62 0.84
CA VAL A 99 -4.36 6.42 0.34
C VAL A 99 -5.00 5.97 -0.99
N ARG A 100 -6.33 5.84 -1.03
CA ARG A 100 -7.05 5.43 -2.24
C ARG A 100 -6.75 6.36 -3.42
N GLN A 101 -6.83 7.68 -3.21
CA GLN A 101 -6.52 8.68 -4.23
C GLN A 101 -5.05 8.64 -4.67
N ALA A 102 -4.11 8.48 -3.74
CA ALA A 102 -2.68 8.39 -4.06
C ALA A 102 -2.40 7.24 -5.04
N TRP A 103 -2.94 6.07 -4.73
CA TRP A 103 -2.75 4.87 -5.55
C TRP A 103 -3.46 4.96 -6.90
N GLU A 104 -4.71 5.45 -6.95
CA GLU A 104 -5.46 5.60 -8.21
C GLU A 104 -4.91 6.69 -9.13
N SER A 105 -4.37 7.78 -8.56
CA SER A 105 -3.72 8.85 -9.33
C SER A 105 -2.49 8.35 -10.09
N ARG A 106 -1.74 7.44 -9.47
CA ARG A 106 -0.54 6.84 -10.04
C ARG A 106 -0.84 5.62 -10.92
N HIS A 107 -1.77 4.77 -10.49
CA HIS A 107 -2.10 3.49 -11.12
C HIS A 107 -3.56 3.50 -11.60
N ARG A 108 -3.83 4.18 -12.73
CA ARG A 108 -5.19 4.32 -13.28
C ARG A 108 -5.94 2.99 -13.45
N GLY A 109 -5.22 1.89 -13.69
CA GLY A 109 -5.79 0.55 -13.80
C GLY A 109 -6.46 0.03 -12.51
N LEU A 110 -6.10 0.56 -11.33
CA LEU A 110 -6.78 0.22 -10.07
C LEU A 110 -8.20 0.82 -10.00
N ARG A 111 -8.44 1.98 -10.61
CA ARG A 111 -9.77 2.60 -10.66
C ARG A 111 -10.74 1.82 -11.58
N ALA A 112 -10.19 1.18 -12.61
CA ALA A 112 -10.97 0.46 -13.62
C ALA A 112 -11.26 -1.01 -13.26
N ALA A 113 -10.39 -1.64 -12.45
CA ALA A 113 -10.64 -2.93 -11.80
C ALA A 113 -11.83 -2.83 -10.87
#